data_AF-A0A971WQC8-F1
#
_entry.id   AF-A0A971WQC8-F1
#
_cell.length_a   1.000
_cell.length_b   1.000
_cell.length_c   1.000
_cell.angle_alpha   90.00
_cell.angle_beta   90.00
_cell.angle_gamma   90.00
#
_symmetry.space_group_name_H-M   'P 1'
#
loop_
_entity.id
_entity.type
_entity.pdbx_description
1 polymer ?
#
loop_
_entity_poly.entity_id
_entity_poly.type
_entity_poly.pdbx_seq_one_letter_code
_entity_poly.pdbx_strand_id
1 'polypeptide(L)' 'ICNIIELDEKYTDVIVKRYIEQVGSSDDVYLLRDGKKLSYADIAKV' A
#
# COMPACT_ATOMS: atom_id res chain seq x y z
N ILE A 1 -16.90 4.21 -15.15
CA ILE A 1 -15.42 4.29 -15.00
C ILE A 1 -15.16 4.91 -13.63
N CYS A 2 -14.64 4.15 -12.67
CA CYS A 2 -14.26 4.69 -11.36
C CYS A 2 -12.89 5.38 -11.48
N ASN A 3 -12.90 6.69 -11.70
CA ASN A 3 -11.70 7.52 -11.65
C ASN A 3 -11.48 7.95 -10.20
N ILE A 4 -11.04 7.04 -9.36
CA ILE A 4 -10.73 7.42 -7.98
C ILE A 4 -9.42 8.22 -8.02
N ILE A 5 -9.43 9.39 -7.37
CA ILE A 5 -8.24 10.24 -7.14
C ILE A 5 -7.10 9.45 -6.45
N GLU A 6 -7.45 8.30 -5.86
CA GLU A 6 -6.61 7.33 -5.15
C GLU A 6 -5.49 6.69 -6.00
N LEU A 7 -5.50 6.76 -7.33
CA LEU A 7 -4.37 6.24 -8.13
C LEU A 7 -3.19 7.22 -8.23
N ASP A 8 -3.30 8.43 -7.68
CA ASP A 8 -2.17 9.34 -7.53
C ASP A 8 -1.24 8.83 -6.42
N GLU A 9 0.06 8.77 -6.72
CA GLU A 9 1.09 8.24 -5.81
C GLU A 9 1.01 8.85 -4.41
N LYS A 10 0.60 10.13 -4.29
CA LYS A 10 0.48 10.81 -3.00
C LYS A 10 -0.57 10.20 -2.05
N TYR A 11 -1.52 9.41 -2.56
CA TYR A 11 -2.54 8.74 -1.74
C TYR A 11 -2.22 7.28 -1.45
N THR A 12 -1.14 6.73 -2.02
CA THR A 12 -0.76 5.32 -1.87
C THR A 12 -0.71 4.89 -0.41
N ASP A 13 -0.13 5.71 0.47
CA ASP A 13 -0.01 5.39 1.90
C ASP A 13 -1.38 5.28 2.61
N VAL A 14 -2.34 6.14 2.23
CA VAL A 14 -3.69 6.13 2.83
C VAL A 14 -4.45 4.89 2.39
N ILE A 15 -4.31 4.49 1.12
CA ILE A 15 -4.99 3.31 0.56
C ILE A 15 -4.44 2.04 1.17
N VAL A 16 -3.11 1.93 1.26
CA VAL A 16 -2.45 0.77 1.86
C VAL A 16 -2.84 0.62 3.33
N LYS A 17 -2.89 1.73 4.09
CA LYS A 17 -3.37 1.71 5.47
C LYS A 17 -4.82 1.25 5.59
N ARG A 18 -5.74 1.79 4.77
CA ARG A 18 -7.14 1.36 4.75
C ARG A 18 -7.29 -0.12 4.39
N TYR A 19 -6.49 -0.60 3.44
CA TYR A 19 -6.49 -2.02 3.09
C TYR A 19 -6.03 -2.89 4.26
N ILE A 20 -4.93 -2.53 4.92
CA ILE A 20 -4.41 -3.24 6.11
C ILE A 20 -5.46 -3.25 7.24
N GLU A 21 -6.12 -2.12 7.50
CA GLU A 21 -7.21 -2.04 8.47
C GLU A 21 -8.37 -2.99 8.12
N GLN A 22 -8.67 -3.16 6.83
CA GLN A 22 -9.71 -4.06 6.35
C GLN A 22 -9.33 -5.54 6.47
N VAL A 23 -8.07 -5.91 6.16
CA VAL A 23 -7.60 -7.30 6.22
C VAL A 23 -7.07 -7.72 7.60
N GLY A 24 -6.83 -6.74 8.48
CA GLY A 24 -6.41 -6.95 9.86
C GLY A 24 -4.93 -7.26 10.08
N SER A 25 -4.13 -7.39 9.02
CA SER A 25 -2.67 -7.60 9.12
C SER A 25 -1.94 -7.02 7.90
N SER A 26 -0.68 -6.63 8.10
CA SER A 26 0.22 -6.21 7.03
C SER A 26 1.17 -7.32 6.54
N ASP A 27 1.08 -8.53 7.09
CA ASP A 27 2.06 -9.61 6.85
C ASP A 27 2.16 -10.02 5.36
N ASP A 28 1.02 -9.99 4.65
CA ASP A 28 0.92 -10.34 3.23
C ASP A 28 0.76 -9.09 2.33
N VAL A 29 1.11 -7.90 2.83
CA VAL A 29 1.00 -6.65 2.08
C VAL A 29 2.33 -6.28 1.44
N TYR A 30 2.31 -6.08 0.12
CA TYR A 30 3.50 -5.79 -0.66
C TYR A 30 3.31 -4.55 -1.55
N LEU A 31 4.34 -3.74 -1.65
CA LEU A 31 4.42 -2.63 -2.58
C LEU A 31 5.28 -3.01 -3.78
N LEU A 32 4.80 -2.68 -4.98
CA LEU A 32 5.57 -2.79 -6.21
C LEU A 32 6.12 -1.39 -6.54
N ARG A 33 7.44 -1.22 -6.41
CA ARG A 33 8.14 0.03 -6.77
C ARG A 33 9.32 -0.31 -7.66
N ASP A 34 9.43 0.37 -8.80
CA ASP A 34 10.50 0.15 -9.79
C ASP A 34 10.67 -1.33 -10.20
N GLY A 35 9.55 -2.06 -10.32
CA GLY A 35 9.55 -3.49 -10.65
C GLY A 35 10.03 -4.42 -9.53
N LYS A 36 10.31 -3.89 -8.33
CA LYS A 36 10.68 -4.67 -7.15
C LYS A 36 9.46 -4.88 -6.24
N LYS A 37 9.33 -6.09 -5.71
CA LYS A 37 8.36 -6.43 -4.67
C LYS A 37 8.99 -6.17 -3.31
N LEU A 38 8.39 -5.28 -2.53
CA LEU A 38 8.84 -4.91 -1.20
C LEU A 38 7.75 -5.24 -0.18
N SER A 39 8.11 -5.83 0.94
CA SER A 39 7.16 -6.03 2.05
C SER A 39 6.83 -4.69 2.70
N TYR A 40 5.54 -4.44 2.97
CA TYR A 40 5.12 -3.23 3.67
C TYR A 40 5.73 -3.15 5.08
N ALA A 41 5.86 -4.29 5.76
CA ALA A 41 6.44 -4.36 7.11
C ALA A 41 7.92 -3.94 7.17
N ASP A 42 8.66 -4.13 6.07
CA ASP A 42 10.07 -3.75 5.98
C ASP A 42 10.23 -2.24 5.75
N ILE A 43 9.28 -1.62 5.06
CA ILE A 43 9.30 -0.18 4.72
C ILE A 43 8.81 0.67 5.90
N ALA A 44 7.80 0.20 6.64
CA ALA A 44 7.19 0.95 7.74
C ALA A 44 8.08 1.09 9.00
N LYS A 45 9.29 0.52 8.99
CA LYS A 45 10.26 0.55 10.11
C LYS A 45 11.28 1.70 10.04
N VAL A 46 11.21 2.58 9.05
CA VAL A 46 12.12 3.73 8.89
C VAL A 46 11.59 4.97 9.60
#